data_AF-A0AAX4P4L4-F1
#
_entry.id   AF-A0AAX4P4L4-F1
#
_cell.length_a   1.000
_cell.length_b   1.000
_cell.length_c   1.000
_cell.angle_alpha   90.00
_cell.angle_beta   90.00
_cell.angle_gamma   90.00
#
_symmetry.space_group_name_H-M   'P 1'
#
loop_
_entity.id
_entity.type
_entity.pdbx_description
1 polymer ?
#
loop_
_entity_poly.entity_id
_entity_poly.type
_entity_poly.pdbx_seq_one_letter_code
_entity_poly.pdbx_strand_id
1 'polypeptide(L)'
;MVPRGGTLLALVALAIALGFRAASPRPPPRDAAAASRSPENCATATDWQCFSSGRRERQVDETFAGYVARASFAAIMEDPQVGGVDPNTGETDEAVAQAFVTRVTVLYDEERKKLGLGKAAPRDAKDAAMFPPLEELKSPEAFDAYSYAQFAAAAETLTGGRERRALTERVGKRILLLLRQITGVEATGDPSDFKHMQRSLDDLLGAFAKCGYVLDSGLVWPEDAEAVYAKTRELTFQYWMRDPVILPSARRLFREQGFAQHFSSRTIEGLFAGYGVVAREDSDFDPREWPDDRVVEQWTLKAGPVPA
;
A
#
# COMPACT_ATOMS: atom_id res chain seq x y z
N MET A 1 31.18 -5.75 25.97
CA MET A 1 31.01 -5.35 24.55
C MET A 1 29.54 -5.54 24.22
N VAL A 2 28.81 -4.46 23.99
CA VAL A 2 27.39 -4.49 23.60
C VAL A 2 27.34 -4.69 22.08
N PRO A 3 26.53 -5.60 21.52
CA PRO A 3 26.51 -5.85 20.07
C PRO A 3 25.92 -4.61 19.37
N ARG A 4 26.64 -4.08 18.37
CA ARG A 4 26.25 -2.87 17.62
C ARG A 4 25.25 -3.13 16.48
N GLY A 5 24.99 -4.39 16.12
CA GLY A 5 24.13 -4.75 14.99
C GLY A 5 22.63 -4.52 15.16
N GLY A 6 22.14 -4.29 16.39
CA GLY A 6 20.72 -4.02 16.64
C GLY A 6 20.27 -2.59 16.36
N THR A 7 21.19 -1.68 16.07
CA THR A 7 20.90 -0.23 16.09
C THR A 7 20.06 0.20 14.88
N LEU A 8 20.28 -0.35 13.68
CA LEU A 8 19.59 0.09 12.46
C LEU A 8 18.11 -0.34 12.44
N LEU A 9 17.82 -1.60 12.76
CA LEU A 9 16.45 -2.13 12.91
C LEU A 9 15.71 -1.49 14.09
N ALA A 10 16.39 -1.27 15.21
CA ALA A 10 15.80 -0.54 16.33
C ALA A 10 15.47 0.90 15.96
N LEU A 11 16.31 1.58 15.16
CA LEU A 11 16.04 2.94 14.66
C LEU A 11 14.86 2.98 13.68
N VAL A 12 14.72 1.99 12.79
CA VAL A 12 13.56 1.87 11.89
C VAL A 12 12.28 1.59 12.68
N ALA A 13 12.31 0.66 13.64
CA ALA A 13 11.17 0.36 14.51
C ALA A 13 10.79 1.55 15.41
N LEU A 14 11.77 2.27 15.95
CA LEU A 14 11.57 3.47 16.78
C LEU A 14 11.05 4.65 15.95
N ALA A 15 11.51 4.81 14.70
CA ALA A 15 11.03 5.86 13.82
C ALA A 15 9.62 5.61 13.28
N ILE A 16 9.21 4.33 13.14
CA ILE A 16 7.80 3.95 12.94
C ILE A 16 6.98 4.36 14.17
N ALA A 17 7.46 4.11 15.38
CA ALA A 17 6.75 4.47 16.63
C ALA A 17 6.67 5.98 16.89
N LEU A 18 7.68 6.77 16.47
CA LEU A 18 7.76 8.22 16.74
C LEU A 18 6.95 9.10 15.77
N GLY A 19 6.58 8.59 14.59
CA GLY A 19 5.67 9.29 13.66
C GLY A 19 4.24 9.49 14.20
N PHE A 20 3.90 8.87 15.33
CA PHE A 20 2.55 8.82 15.90
C PHE A 20 2.19 9.94 16.89
N ARG A 21 3.06 10.93 17.13
CA ARG A 21 2.81 11.97 18.15
C ARG A 21 2.11 13.25 17.66
N ALA A 22 1.65 13.32 16.41
CA ALA A 22 0.82 14.44 15.96
C ALA A 22 -0.66 14.13 16.18
N ALA A 23 -1.29 14.86 17.11
CA ALA A 23 -2.70 14.73 17.46
C ALA A 23 -3.61 15.04 16.25
N SER A 24 -4.37 14.04 15.78
CA SER A 24 -5.49 14.27 14.86
C SER A 24 -6.74 14.65 15.66
N PRO A 25 -7.38 15.81 15.40
CA PRO A 25 -8.69 16.12 15.98
C PRO A 25 -9.75 15.15 15.44
N ARG A 26 -10.69 14.73 16.30
CA ARG A 26 -11.88 13.99 15.85
C ARG A 26 -12.65 14.81 14.80
N PRO A 27 -13.07 14.22 13.67
CA PRO A 27 -13.92 14.91 12.72
C PRO A 27 -15.33 15.10 13.29
N PRO A 28 -16.03 16.18 12.92
CA PRO A 28 -17.44 16.35 13.25
C PRO A 28 -18.29 15.28 12.53
N PRO A 29 -19.49 14.95 13.06
CA PRO A 29 -20.39 14.02 12.41
C PRO A 29 -20.79 14.54 11.02
N ARG A 30 -20.87 13.64 10.04
CA ARG A 30 -21.35 13.96 8.69
C ARG A 30 -22.83 14.33 8.74
N ASP A 31 -23.17 15.52 8.27
CA ASP A 31 -24.54 15.85 7.89
C ASP A 31 -24.94 15.03 6.65
N ALA A 32 -26.03 14.28 6.77
CA ALA A 32 -26.58 13.38 5.75
C ALA A 32 -27.26 14.09 4.56
N ALA A 33 -26.87 15.33 4.24
CA ALA A 33 -27.63 16.20 3.32
C ALA A 33 -26.83 16.70 2.09
N ALA A 34 -25.85 15.94 1.61
CA ALA A 34 -25.23 16.17 0.30
C ALA A 34 -25.57 15.07 -0.72
N ALA A 35 -26.83 14.61 -0.68
CA ALA A 35 -27.45 13.85 -1.76
C ALA A 35 -28.42 14.77 -2.50
N SER A 36 -28.00 15.39 -3.61
CA SER A 36 -28.87 15.69 -4.76
C SER A 36 -28.12 16.48 -5.83
N ARG A 37 -27.74 15.79 -6.90
CA ARG A 37 -27.90 16.20 -8.32
C ARG A 37 -27.36 15.04 -9.16
N SER A 38 -28.24 14.08 -9.45
CA SER A 38 -27.96 13.02 -10.43
C SER A 38 -27.87 13.60 -11.84
N PRO A 39 -26.89 13.20 -12.66
CA PRO A 39 -27.06 13.16 -14.11
C PRO A 39 -27.97 11.97 -14.44
N GLU A 40 -29.02 12.18 -15.24
CA GLU A 40 -30.15 11.26 -15.42
C GLU A 40 -29.85 9.92 -16.13
N ASN A 41 -28.59 9.51 -16.33
CA ASN A 41 -28.24 8.32 -17.16
C ASN A 41 -27.14 7.40 -16.57
N CYS A 42 -27.13 7.16 -15.25
CA CYS A 42 -26.18 6.22 -14.63
C CYS A 42 -26.96 4.95 -14.22
N ALA A 43 -26.84 3.86 -14.99
CA ALA A 43 -27.72 2.69 -14.85
C ALA A 43 -26.99 1.37 -14.57
N THR A 44 -25.66 1.30 -14.73
CA THR A 44 -24.88 0.04 -14.64
C THR A 44 -23.56 0.21 -13.90
N ALA A 45 -22.99 -0.90 -13.41
CA ALA A 45 -21.65 -0.96 -12.78
C ALA A 45 -20.50 -0.49 -13.69
N THR A 46 -20.76 -0.35 -14.99
CA THR A 46 -19.84 0.18 -16.00
C THR A 46 -19.95 1.68 -16.22
N ASP A 47 -20.93 2.37 -15.62
CA ASP A 47 -21.19 3.81 -15.77
C ASP A 47 -20.40 4.66 -14.77
N TRP A 48 -19.12 4.31 -14.55
CA TRP A 48 -18.24 4.94 -13.55
C TRP A 48 -17.88 6.40 -13.86
N GLN A 49 -18.11 6.85 -15.09
CA GLN A 49 -17.91 8.24 -15.54
C GLN A 49 -18.82 9.23 -14.80
N CYS A 50 -19.88 8.73 -14.16
CA CYS A 50 -20.82 9.52 -13.37
C CYS A 50 -20.28 9.98 -12.00
N PHE A 51 -19.19 9.40 -11.50
CA PHE A 51 -18.70 9.65 -10.12
C PHE A 51 -17.59 10.70 -10.03
N SER A 52 -17.30 11.42 -11.11
CA SER A 52 -16.10 12.25 -11.22
C SER A 52 -16.42 13.67 -11.71
N SER A 53 -16.44 14.64 -10.80
CA SER A 53 -16.04 16.01 -11.16
C SER A 53 -14.52 16.06 -11.42
N GLY A 54 -14.02 17.14 -12.04
CA GLY A 54 -12.66 17.27 -12.57
C GLY A 54 -11.53 16.89 -11.59
N ARG A 55 -10.30 16.77 -12.11
CA ARG A 55 -9.10 16.42 -11.33
C ARG A 55 -9.00 17.32 -10.09
N ARG A 56 -9.30 16.77 -8.90
CA ARG A 56 -8.90 17.40 -7.65
C ARG A 56 -7.38 17.41 -7.61
N GLU A 57 -6.80 18.51 -7.16
CA GLU A 57 -5.38 18.58 -6.86
C GLU A 57 -5.09 17.57 -5.73
N ARG A 58 -4.32 16.51 -6.03
CA ARG A 58 -3.97 15.48 -5.05
C ARG A 58 -3.00 16.06 -4.04
N GLN A 59 -3.32 15.94 -2.76
CA GLN A 59 -2.34 16.09 -1.69
C GLN A 59 -2.26 14.75 -0.96
N VAL A 60 -1.08 14.12 -1.01
CA VAL A 60 -0.83 12.90 -0.25
C VAL A 60 -0.63 13.31 1.20
N ASP A 61 -1.32 12.64 2.12
CA ASP A 61 -1.12 12.85 3.55
C ASP A 61 0.32 12.49 3.93
N GLU A 62 1.03 13.41 4.58
CA GLU A 62 2.45 13.26 4.90
C GLU A 62 2.72 12.12 5.88
N THR A 63 1.77 11.85 6.78
CA THR A 63 1.87 10.78 7.77
C THR A 63 1.72 9.45 7.06
N PHE A 64 0.74 9.33 6.17
CA PHE A 64 0.56 8.16 5.32
C PHE A 64 1.76 7.92 4.41
N ALA A 65 2.21 8.95 3.66
CA ALA A 65 3.34 8.83 2.74
C ALA A 65 4.62 8.40 3.46
N GLY A 66 4.91 9.06 4.59
CA GLY A 66 6.02 8.73 5.46
C GLY A 66 5.95 7.31 6.01
N TYR A 67 4.76 6.89 6.44
CA TYR A 67 4.56 5.54 6.96
C TYR A 67 4.74 4.49 5.88
N VAL A 68 4.11 4.63 4.71
CA VAL A 68 4.24 3.67 3.61
C VAL A 68 5.69 3.55 3.18
N ALA A 69 6.38 4.67 3.01
CA ALA A 69 7.82 4.71 2.68
C ALA A 69 8.67 3.94 3.71
N ARG A 70 8.40 4.12 5.01
CA ARG A 70 9.13 3.44 6.09
C ARG A 70 8.74 1.97 6.22
N ALA A 71 7.46 1.63 6.05
CA ALA A 71 6.94 0.27 6.10
C ALA A 71 7.51 -0.58 4.97
N SER A 72 7.54 -0.03 3.75
CA SER A 72 8.16 -0.65 2.58
C SER A 72 9.65 -0.88 2.83
N PHE A 73 10.38 0.16 3.24
CA PHE A 73 11.80 0.04 3.56
C PHE A 73 12.09 -1.03 4.62
N ALA A 74 11.34 -1.02 5.74
CA ALA A 74 11.51 -2.00 6.81
C ALA A 74 11.31 -3.44 6.31
N ALA A 75 10.25 -3.68 5.52
CA ALA A 75 9.97 -5.01 4.97
C ALA A 75 11.05 -5.50 3.99
N ILE A 76 11.71 -4.57 3.27
CA ILE A 76 12.83 -4.86 2.38
C ILE A 76 14.09 -5.16 3.19
N MET A 77 14.40 -4.34 4.20
CA MET A 77 15.56 -4.53 5.07
C MET A 77 15.48 -5.78 5.93
N GLU A 78 14.27 -6.27 6.22
CA GLU A 78 14.06 -7.55 6.90
C GLU A 78 14.17 -8.75 5.96
N ASP A 79 14.25 -8.54 4.64
CA ASP A 79 14.45 -9.63 3.70
C ASP A 79 15.90 -10.16 3.80
N PRO A 80 16.12 -11.46 4.02
CA PRO A 80 17.47 -12.02 4.14
C PRO A 80 18.35 -11.77 2.92
N GLN A 81 17.76 -11.75 1.71
CA GLN A 81 18.51 -11.59 0.48
C GLN A 81 18.84 -10.11 0.22
N VAL A 82 17.91 -9.20 0.54
CA VAL A 82 18.09 -7.77 0.22
C VAL A 82 18.72 -7.00 1.36
N GLY A 83 18.23 -7.18 2.59
CA GLY A 83 18.68 -6.46 3.77
C GLY A 83 19.80 -7.17 4.54
N GLY A 84 20.15 -8.40 4.17
CA GLY A 84 21.24 -9.15 4.80
C GLY A 84 20.92 -9.62 6.22
N VAL A 85 19.64 -9.82 6.54
CA VAL A 85 19.22 -10.33 7.86
C VAL A 85 19.38 -11.85 7.90
N ASP A 86 20.17 -12.35 8.84
CA ASP A 86 20.27 -13.78 9.10
C ASP A 86 18.95 -14.28 9.73
N PRO A 87 18.26 -15.25 9.09
CA PRO A 87 16.97 -15.73 9.58
C PRO A 87 17.05 -16.54 10.89
N ASN A 88 18.24 -17.01 11.28
CA ASN A 88 18.46 -17.80 12.49
C ASN A 88 18.86 -16.93 13.69
N THR A 89 19.64 -15.88 13.45
CA THR A 89 20.16 -15.01 14.53
C THR A 89 19.44 -13.67 14.61
N GLY A 90 18.78 -13.22 13.54
CA GLY A 90 18.20 -11.89 13.41
C GLY A 90 19.25 -10.78 13.27
N GLU A 91 20.53 -11.12 13.17
CA GLU A 91 21.60 -10.15 12.97
C GLU A 91 21.60 -9.65 11.53
N THR A 92 21.88 -8.36 11.35
CA THR A 92 21.95 -7.72 10.03
C THR A 92 23.40 -7.58 9.60
N ASP A 93 23.70 -8.00 8.37
CA ASP A 93 24.95 -7.63 7.71
C ASP A 93 24.92 -6.13 7.37
N GLU A 94 25.67 -5.34 8.15
CA GLU A 94 25.74 -3.88 8.01
C GLU A 94 26.23 -3.44 6.62
N ALA A 95 27.09 -4.23 5.96
CA ALA A 95 27.61 -3.88 4.64
C ALA A 95 26.56 -4.08 3.56
N VAL A 96 25.78 -5.17 3.62
CA VAL A 96 24.64 -5.42 2.72
C VAL A 96 23.57 -4.34 2.91
N ALA A 97 23.18 -4.08 4.17
CA ALA A 97 22.23 -3.03 4.53
C ALA A 97 22.66 -1.65 3.99
N GLN A 98 23.93 -1.27 4.20
CA GLN A 98 24.45 0.01 3.75
C GLN A 98 24.49 0.10 2.21
N ALA A 99 24.85 -0.99 1.52
CA ALA A 99 24.85 -1.03 0.05
C ALA A 99 23.44 -0.80 -0.52
N PHE A 100 22.43 -1.44 0.07
CA PHE A 100 21.04 -1.22 -0.31
C PHE A 100 20.60 0.24 -0.12
N VAL A 101 20.87 0.83 1.05
CA VAL A 101 20.54 2.24 1.33
C VAL A 101 21.19 3.19 0.34
N THR A 102 22.47 2.97 0.04
CA THR A 102 23.20 3.74 -0.97
C THR A 102 22.55 3.58 -2.35
N ARG A 103 22.13 2.35 -2.72
CA ARG A 103 21.49 2.11 -4.01
C ARG A 103 20.13 2.81 -4.13
N VAL A 104 19.27 2.72 -3.12
CA VAL A 104 17.99 3.46 -3.07
C VAL A 104 18.21 4.97 -3.20
N THR A 105 19.26 5.48 -2.55
CA THR A 105 19.61 6.91 -2.59
C THR A 105 19.95 7.37 -4.02
N VAL A 106 20.81 6.62 -4.70
CA VAL A 106 21.20 6.91 -6.09
C VAL A 106 19.99 6.86 -7.01
N LEU A 107 19.18 5.80 -6.92
CA LEU A 107 17.98 5.66 -7.76
C LEU A 107 16.98 6.78 -7.50
N TYR A 108 16.78 7.18 -6.25
CA TYR A 108 15.86 8.27 -5.93
C TYR A 108 16.33 9.60 -6.51
N ASP A 109 17.62 9.93 -6.40
CA ASP A 109 18.18 11.16 -6.98
C ASP A 109 18.06 11.17 -8.51
N GLU A 110 18.27 10.03 -9.16
CA GLU A 110 18.05 9.86 -10.60
C GLU A 110 16.59 10.11 -10.99
N GLU A 111 15.64 9.58 -10.23
CA GLU A 111 14.21 9.78 -10.48
C GLU A 111 13.77 11.22 -10.28
N ARG A 112 14.23 11.87 -9.20
CA ARG A 112 13.98 13.30 -8.97
C ARG A 112 14.49 14.15 -10.11
N LYS A 113 15.68 13.85 -10.64
CA LYS A 113 16.24 14.54 -11.80
C LYS A 113 15.39 14.37 -13.05
N LYS A 114 14.88 13.16 -13.32
CA LYS A 114 13.98 12.90 -14.47
C LYS A 114 12.66 13.67 -14.36
N LEU A 115 12.15 13.81 -13.13
CA LEU A 115 10.90 14.51 -12.83
C LEU A 115 11.06 16.03 -12.67
N GLY A 116 12.28 16.56 -12.74
CA GLY A 116 12.54 17.99 -12.56
C GLY A 116 12.33 18.50 -11.13
N LEU A 117 12.30 17.60 -10.13
CA LEU A 117 12.03 17.93 -8.71
C LEU A 117 13.23 18.58 -8.00
N GLY A 118 14.31 18.89 -8.72
CA GLY A 118 15.56 19.38 -8.13
C GLY A 118 16.30 18.31 -7.32
N LYS A 119 17.39 18.72 -6.65
CA LYS A 119 18.14 17.82 -5.75
C LYS A 119 17.30 17.49 -4.51
N ALA A 120 17.40 16.26 -4.02
CA ALA A 120 16.83 15.90 -2.72
C ALA A 120 17.39 16.81 -1.63
N ALA A 121 16.59 17.07 -0.59
CA ALA A 121 17.08 17.81 0.57
C ALA A 121 18.32 17.09 1.17
N PRO A 122 19.32 17.85 1.68
CA PRO A 122 20.45 17.27 2.38
C PRO A 122 19.95 16.38 3.52
N ARG A 123 20.50 15.18 3.62
CA ARG A 123 20.08 14.21 4.62
C ARG A 123 20.97 14.34 5.87
N ASP A 124 20.46 14.97 6.92
CA ASP A 124 21.24 15.22 8.12
C ASP A 124 21.59 13.92 8.88
N ALA A 125 22.79 13.89 9.47
CA ALA A 125 23.55 12.68 9.81
C ALA A 125 23.08 11.89 11.06
N LYS A 126 21.80 11.92 11.43
CA LYS A 126 21.21 11.01 12.44
C LYS A 126 19.79 10.65 11.99
N ASP A 127 19.57 9.40 11.63
CA ASP A 127 18.31 8.79 11.17
C ASP A 127 17.67 9.36 9.88
N ALA A 128 17.89 10.65 9.57
CA ALA A 128 17.41 11.31 8.36
C ALA A 128 18.18 10.92 7.07
N ALA A 129 19.33 10.21 7.20
CA ALA A 129 20.10 9.71 6.07
C ALA A 129 19.36 8.70 5.17
N MET A 130 18.40 7.95 5.73
CA MET A 130 17.75 6.83 5.04
C MET A 130 16.45 7.22 4.29
N PHE A 131 15.76 8.27 4.74
CA PHE A 131 14.42 8.62 4.27
C PHE A 131 14.35 10.08 3.81
N PRO A 132 13.61 10.40 2.74
CA PRO A 132 13.27 11.78 2.41
C PRO A 132 12.47 12.45 3.54
N PRO A 133 12.56 13.78 3.69
CA PRO A 133 11.71 14.53 4.61
C PRO A 133 10.22 14.29 4.34
N LEU A 134 9.38 14.25 5.38
CA LEU A 134 7.94 14.00 5.22
C LEU A 134 7.27 15.05 4.32
N GLU A 135 7.68 16.31 4.44
CA GLU A 135 7.20 17.41 3.59
C GLU A 135 7.52 17.19 2.11
N GLU A 136 8.64 16.51 1.80
CA GLU A 136 9.00 16.14 0.43
C GLU A 136 8.04 15.05 -0.09
N LEU A 137 7.69 14.08 0.75
CA LEU A 137 6.81 12.96 0.40
C LEU A 137 5.33 13.33 0.26
N LYS A 138 4.93 14.58 0.56
CA LYS A 138 3.58 15.10 0.26
C LYS A 138 3.34 15.28 -1.23
N SER A 139 4.41 15.52 -2.00
CA SER A 139 4.34 15.55 -3.45
C SER A 139 4.06 14.13 -3.97
N PRO A 140 2.99 13.94 -4.75
CA PRO A 140 2.69 12.65 -5.40
C PRO A 140 3.88 12.10 -6.18
N GLU A 141 4.57 12.96 -6.92
CA GLU A 141 5.72 12.61 -7.75
C GLU A 141 6.93 12.20 -6.91
N ALA A 142 7.20 12.91 -5.82
CA ALA A 142 8.29 12.59 -4.91
C ALA A 142 8.04 11.27 -4.15
N PHE A 143 6.79 11.02 -3.75
CA PHE A 143 6.37 9.76 -3.13
C PHE A 143 6.50 8.58 -4.10
N ASP A 144 5.95 8.70 -5.31
CA ASP A 144 6.04 7.67 -6.35
C ASP A 144 7.50 7.36 -6.73
N ALA A 145 8.32 8.40 -6.89
CA ALA A 145 9.76 8.25 -7.17
C ALA A 145 10.51 7.52 -6.06
N TYR A 146 10.20 7.80 -4.79
CA TYR A 146 10.86 7.12 -3.67
C TYR A 146 10.40 5.67 -3.55
N SER A 147 9.09 5.42 -3.72
CA SER A 147 8.53 4.07 -3.80
C SER A 147 9.21 3.25 -4.90
N TYR A 148 9.33 3.82 -6.10
CA TYR A 148 10.08 3.20 -7.19
C TYR A 148 11.51 2.83 -6.80
N ALA A 149 12.25 3.78 -6.23
CA ALA A 149 13.67 3.57 -5.91
C ALA A 149 13.88 2.40 -4.93
N GLN A 150 13.00 2.26 -3.93
CA GLN A 150 13.05 1.16 -2.98
C GLN A 150 12.85 -0.20 -3.67
N PHE A 151 11.80 -0.31 -4.49
CA PHE A 151 11.46 -1.57 -5.14
C PHE A 151 12.38 -1.92 -6.31
N ALA A 152 12.87 -0.92 -7.05
CA ALA A 152 13.86 -1.11 -8.09
C ALA A 152 15.18 -1.62 -7.52
N ALA A 153 15.66 -1.06 -6.39
CA ALA A 153 16.84 -1.60 -5.69
C ALA A 153 16.61 -3.05 -5.22
N ALA A 154 15.43 -3.36 -4.67
CA ALA A 154 15.11 -4.72 -4.26
C ALA A 154 15.03 -5.69 -5.46
N ALA A 155 14.56 -5.22 -6.62
CA ALA A 155 14.46 -6.01 -7.85
C ALA A 155 15.81 -6.48 -8.40
N GLU A 156 16.90 -5.75 -8.11
CA GLU A 156 18.26 -6.12 -8.51
C GLU A 156 18.73 -7.40 -7.83
N THR A 157 18.15 -7.74 -6.67
CA THR A 157 18.49 -8.94 -5.89
C THR A 157 17.38 -9.99 -5.98
N LEU A 158 16.12 -9.59 -5.78
CA LEU A 158 14.98 -10.50 -5.85
C LEU A 158 14.57 -10.67 -7.31
N THR A 159 14.91 -11.82 -7.91
CA THR A 159 14.57 -12.13 -9.31
C THR A 159 13.36 -13.04 -9.46
N GLY A 160 13.05 -13.84 -8.44
CA GLY A 160 11.91 -14.77 -8.46
C GLY A 160 10.59 -14.14 -8.03
N GLY A 161 9.50 -14.60 -8.66
CA GLY A 161 8.16 -14.09 -8.39
C GLY A 161 7.67 -14.39 -6.97
N ARG A 162 8.10 -15.52 -6.38
CA ARG A 162 7.70 -15.92 -5.02
C ARG A 162 8.29 -14.98 -3.97
N GLU A 163 9.58 -14.67 -4.10
CA GLU A 163 10.33 -13.81 -3.19
C GLU A 163 9.79 -12.38 -3.25
N ARG A 164 9.58 -11.87 -4.47
CA ARG A 164 8.95 -10.55 -4.72
C ARG A 164 7.56 -10.47 -4.11
N ARG A 165 6.74 -11.51 -4.30
CA ARG A 165 5.41 -11.57 -3.69
C ARG A 165 5.51 -11.55 -2.16
N ALA A 166 6.34 -12.39 -1.56
CA ALA A 166 6.51 -12.44 -0.12
C ALA A 166 6.94 -11.08 0.47
N LEU A 167 7.81 -10.35 -0.23
CA LEU A 167 8.17 -8.98 0.13
C LEU A 167 6.93 -8.06 0.14
N THR A 168 6.16 -8.02 -0.96
CA THR A 168 4.97 -7.16 -1.04
C THR A 168 3.89 -7.54 -0.01
N GLU A 169 3.76 -8.83 0.34
CA GLU A 169 2.87 -9.30 1.41
C GLU A 169 3.29 -8.74 2.78
N ARG A 170 4.59 -8.69 3.08
CA ARG A 170 5.10 -8.04 4.30
C ARG A 170 4.81 -6.55 4.32
N VAL A 171 4.97 -5.87 3.18
CA VAL A 171 4.63 -4.44 3.04
C VAL A 171 3.14 -4.20 3.29
N GLY A 172 2.27 -4.94 2.61
CA GLY A 172 0.82 -4.82 2.77
C GLY A 172 0.34 -5.07 4.20
N LYS A 173 0.91 -6.06 4.90
CA LYS A 173 0.62 -6.30 6.33
C LYS A 173 0.98 -5.11 7.20
N ARG A 174 2.11 -4.44 6.94
CA ARG A 174 2.51 -3.24 7.68
C ARG A 174 1.58 -2.06 7.39
N ILE A 175 1.26 -1.82 6.11
CA ILE A 175 0.32 -0.75 5.72
C ILE A 175 -1.05 -0.99 6.38
N LEU A 176 -1.52 -2.23 6.44
CA LEU A 176 -2.77 -2.57 7.12
C LEU A 176 -2.76 -2.13 8.59
N LEU A 177 -1.65 -2.31 9.32
CA LEU A 177 -1.56 -1.88 10.72
C LEU A 177 -1.78 -0.37 10.89
N LEU A 178 -1.21 0.45 10.00
CA LEU A 178 -1.50 1.89 9.99
C LEU A 178 -2.98 2.14 9.70
N LEU A 179 -3.52 1.52 8.65
CA LEU A 179 -4.90 1.78 8.23
C LEU A 179 -5.88 1.41 9.34
N ARG A 180 -5.64 0.33 10.09
CA ARG A 180 -6.45 -0.02 11.27
C ARG A 180 -6.43 1.05 12.35
N GLN A 181 -5.30 1.72 12.56
CA GLN A 181 -5.23 2.85 13.51
C GLN A 181 -6.01 4.07 13.02
N ILE A 182 -6.09 4.27 11.70
CA ILE A 182 -6.85 5.37 11.08
C ILE A 182 -8.36 5.07 11.08
N THR A 183 -8.75 3.83 10.78
CA THR A 183 -10.15 3.45 10.57
C THR A 183 -10.81 2.85 11.80
N GLY A 184 -10.05 2.28 12.73
CA GLY A 184 -10.55 1.46 13.82
C GLY A 184 -11.05 0.07 13.39
N VAL A 185 -10.77 -0.34 12.15
CA VAL A 185 -11.17 -1.65 11.62
C VAL A 185 -10.42 -2.76 12.34
N GLU A 186 -11.15 -3.65 13.01
CA GLU A 186 -10.61 -4.86 13.61
C GLU A 186 -11.35 -6.08 13.05
N ALA A 187 -10.59 -7.06 12.56
CA ALA A 187 -11.19 -8.27 12.00
C ALA A 187 -11.74 -9.17 13.11
N THR A 188 -12.89 -9.81 12.85
CA THR A 188 -13.58 -10.63 13.85
C THR A 188 -13.01 -12.04 13.99
N GLY A 189 -12.15 -12.47 13.05
CA GLY A 189 -11.67 -13.85 12.98
C GLY A 189 -12.70 -14.84 12.43
N ASP A 190 -13.92 -14.39 12.13
CA ASP A 190 -15.00 -15.26 11.65
C ASP A 190 -15.21 -15.09 10.13
N PRO A 191 -14.94 -16.14 9.33
CA PRO A 191 -15.15 -16.09 7.89
C PRO A 191 -16.64 -16.07 7.52
N SER A 192 -17.58 -16.18 8.46
CA SER A 192 -19.03 -16.06 8.21
C SER A 192 -19.53 -14.61 8.27
N ASP A 193 -18.74 -13.69 8.84
CA ASP A 193 -19.14 -12.30 9.06
C ASP A 193 -18.94 -11.42 7.80
N PHE A 194 -19.69 -11.77 6.75
CA PHE A 194 -19.58 -11.11 5.44
C PHE A 194 -19.89 -9.62 5.49
N LYS A 195 -20.89 -9.22 6.27
CA LYS A 195 -21.25 -7.80 6.42
C LYS A 195 -20.15 -6.99 7.08
N HIS A 196 -19.47 -7.55 8.09
CA HIS A 196 -18.34 -6.86 8.70
C HIS A 196 -17.14 -6.80 7.76
N MET A 197 -16.89 -7.85 6.97
CA MET A 197 -15.87 -7.84 5.91
C MET A 197 -16.11 -6.74 4.88
N GLN A 198 -17.34 -6.59 4.36
CA GLN A 198 -17.67 -5.54 3.38
C GLN A 198 -17.44 -4.14 3.97
N ARG A 199 -17.98 -3.86 5.15
CA ARG A 199 -17.80 -2.56 5.81
C ARG A 199 -16.33 -2.25 6.08
N SER A 200 -15.57 -3.24 6.53
CA SER A 200 -14.15 -3.09 6.81
C SER A 200 -13.34 -2.79 5.55
N LEU A 201 -13.71 -3.40 4.42
CA LEU A 201 -13.09 -3.10 3.14
C LEU A 201 -13.45 -1.68 2.70
N ASP A 202 -14.72 -1.28 2.76
CA ASP A 202 -15.16 0.09 2.44
C ASP A 202 -14.43 1.14 3.29
N ASP A 203 -14.31 0.92 4.60
CA ASP A 203 -13.59 1.82 5.51
C ASP A 203 -12.10 1.94 5.15
N LEU A 204 -11.47 0.81 4.80
CA LEU A 204 -10.07 0.76 4.39
C LEU A 204 -9.84 1.49 3.05
N LEU A 205 -10.74 1.30 2.07
CA LEU A 205 -10.71 2.02 0.80
C LEU A 205 -10.95 3.52 0.97
N GLY A 206 -11.89 3.89 1.85
CA GLY A 206 -12.12 5.27 2.25
C GLY A 206 -10.88 5.93 2.87
N ALA A 207 -10.09 5.18 3.65
CA ALA A 207 -8.83 5.66 4.19
C ALA A 207 -7.76 5.89 3.10
N PHE A 208 -7.64 4.99 2.12
CA PHE A 208 -6.74 5.22 0.98
C PHE A 208 -7.08 6.50 0.21
N ALA A 209 -8.37 6.76 -0.05
CA ALA A 209 -8.80 8.00 -0.69
C ALA A 209 -8.53 9.23 0.19
N LYS A 210 -8.83 9.15 1.50
CA LYS A 210 -8.60 10.24 2.46
C LYS A 210 -7.13 10.63 2.56
N CYS A 211 -6.22 9.65 2.49
CA CYS A 211 -4.78 9.87 2.55
C CYS A 211 -4.17 10.26 1.19
N GLY A 212 -4.97 10.37 0.13
CA GLY A 212 -4.49 10.75 -1.20
C GLY A 212 -3.76 9.64 -1.96
N TYR A 213 -3.81 8.38 -1.49
CA TYR A 213 -3.24 7.25 -2.22
C TYR A 213 -3.96 7.01 -3.55
N VAL A 214 -5.28 7.15 -3.56
CA VAL A 214 -6.13 7.19 -4.76
C VAL A 214 -6.94 8.48 -4.75
N LEU A 215 -7.36 8.97 -5.91
CA LEU A 215 -8.31 10.08 -5.96
C LEU A 215 -9.70 9.64 -5.54
N ASP A 216 -10.07 8.42 -5.93
CA ASP A 216 -11.33 7.78 -5.59
C ASP A 216 -11.21 6.26 -5.78
N SER A 217 -12.10 5.51 -5.15
CA SER A 217 -12.15 4.06 -5.32
C SER A 217 -13.50 3.50 -4.89
N GLY A 218 -13.82 2.29 -5.36
CA GLY A 218 -15.05 1.64 -4.96
C GLY A 218 -15.09 0.16 -5.31
N LEU A 219 -16.16 -0.47 -4.84
CA LEU A 219 -16.40 -1.90 -4.97
C LEU A 219 -17.63 -2.15 -5.81
N VAL A 220 -17.56 -3.16 -6.67
CA VAL A 220 -18.73 -3.72 -7.35
C VAL A 220 -18.90 -5.15 -6.86
N TRP A 221 -19.86 -5.33 -5.96
CA TRP A 221 -20.29 -6.64 -5.49
C TRP A 221 -21.31 -7.23 -6.47
N PRO A 222 -21.35 -8.57 -6.63
CA PRO A 222 -22.41 -9.20 -7.40
C PRO A 222 -23.77 -9.06 -6.68
N GLU A 223 -24.85 -9.22 -7.44
CA GLU A 223 -26.20 -9.28 -6.87
C GLU A 223 -26.29 -10.41 -5.84
N ASP A 224 -26.98 -10.17 -4.73
CA ASP A 224 -27.12 -11.10 -3.61
C ASP A 224 -25.79 -11.63 -3.03
N ALA A 225 -24.72 -10.82 -3.06
CA ALA A 225 -23.38 -11.19 -2.60
C ALA A 225 -23.35 -11.92 -1.23
N GLU A 226 -24.13 -11.46 -0.25
CA GLU A 226 -24.22 -12.11 1.06
C GLU A 226 -24.80 -13.53 0.98
N ALA A 227 -25.88 -13.71 0.22
CA ALA A 227 -26.52 -15.02 0.06
C ALA A 227 -25.64 -15.98 -0.74
N VAL A 228 -24.96 -15.47 -1.78
CA VAL A 228 -23.98 -16.23 -2.55
C VAL A 228 -22.87 -16.70 -1.63
N TYR A 229 -22.20 -15.78 -0.93
CA TYR A 229 -21.08 -16.12 -0.06
C TYR A 229 -21.49 -17.02 1.12
N ALA A 230 -22.67 -16.84 1.70
CA ALA A 230 -23.19 -17.73 2.75
C ALA A 230 -23.37 -19.17 2.25
N LYS A 231 -23.79 -19.34 0.98
CA LYS A 231 -24.02 -20.66 0.37
C LYS A 231 -22.74 -21.33 -0.12
N THR A 232 -21.88 -20.60 -0.82
CA THR A 232 -20.71 -21.15 -1.53
C THR A 232 -19.43 -21.02 -0.74
N ARG A 233 -19.38 -20.10 0.24
CA ARG A 233 -18.16 -19.68 0.93
C ARG A 233 -17.10 -19.10 -0.01
N GLU A 234 -17.53 -18.67 -1.19
CA GLU A 234 -16.69 -18.13 -2.26
C GLU A 234 -17.44 -17.02 -3.01
N LEU A 235 -16.78 -15.89 -3.25
CA LEU A 235 -17.39 -14.75 -3.91
C LEU A 235 -16.36 -13.98 -4.73
N THR A 236 -16.76 -13.57 -5.93
CA THR A 236 -15.94 -12.69 -6.75
C THR A 236 -16.53 -11.27 -6.78
N PHE A 237 -15.69 -10.24 -6.69
CA PHE A 237 -16.09 -8.83 -6.77
C PHE A 237 -15.04 -8.01 -7.55
N GLN A 238 -15.37 -6.78 -7.92
CA GLN A 238 -14.42 -5.86 -8.56
C GLN A 238 -14.04 -4.73 -7.61
N TYR A 239 -12.76 -4.38 -7.63
CA TYR A 239 -12.23 -3.19 -6.97
C TYR A 239 -11.71 -2.25 -8.04
N TRP A 240 -12.20 -1.01 -8.07
CA TRP A 240 -11.69 0.01 -8.97
C TRP A 240 -10.98 1.11 -8.19
N MET A 241 -9.89 1.62 -8.78
CA MET A 241 -9.12 2.75 -8.27
C MET A 241 -9.00 3.80 -9.36
N ARG A 242 -9.28 5.05 -8.99
CA ARG A 242 -9.01 6.21 -9.84
C ARG A 242 -7.69 6.82 -9.45
N ASP A 243 -6.76 6.82 -10.39
CA ASP A 243 -5.45 7.44 -10.29
C ASP A 243 -4.74 6.99 -8.99
N PRO A 244 -4.20 5.77 -8.91
CA PRO A 244 -3.35 5.37 -7.80
C PRO A 244 -2.02 6.15 -7.87
N VAL A 245 -1.58 6.75 -6.76
CA VAL A 245 -0.36 7.59 -6.75
C VAL A 245 0.88 6.83 -7.23
N ILE A 246 0.94 5.53 -6.95
CA ILE A 246 2.08 4.68 -7.34
C ILE A 246 1.98 4.08 -8.75
N LEU A 247 0.88 4.31 -9.47
CA LEU A 247 0.62 3.64 -10.75
C LEU A 247 1.73 3.90 -11.78
N PRO A 248 2.26 5.13 -11.94
CA PRO A 248 3.33 5.37 -12.91
C PRO A 248 4.58 4.52 -12.63
N SER A 249 5.06 4.49 -11.38
CA SER A 249 6.21 3.67 -11.03
C SER A 249 5.92 2.17 -11.06
N ALA A 250 4.72 1.73 -10.66
CA ALA A 250 4.31 0.33 -10.69
C ALA A 250 4.32 -0.21 -12.13
N ARG A 251 3.78 0.56 -13.09
CA ARG A 251 3.85 0.26 -14.53
C ARG A 251 5.29 0.10 -15.00
N ARG A 252 6.12 1.09 -14.67
CA ARG A 252 7.51 1.13 -15.11
C ARG A 252 8.29 -0.06 -14.55
N LEU A 253 8.21 -0.29 -13.25
CA LEU A 253 8.90 -1.39 -12.59
C LEU A 253 8.44 -2.74 -13.12
N PHE A 254 7.15 -2.92 -13.35
CA PHE A 254 6.64 -4.16 -13.93
C PHE A 254 7.15 -4.37 -15.36
N ARG A 255 7.18 -3.32 -16.18
CA ARG A 255 7.71 -3.39 -17.56
C ARG A 255 9.22 -3.70 -17.58
N GLU A 256 9.99 -3.09 -16.70
CA GLU A 256 11.45 -3.15 -16.72
C GLU A 256 12.00 -4.37 -15.98
N GLN A 257 11.30 -4.81 -14.93
CA GLN A 257 11.80 -5.84 -14.02
C GLN A 257 10.83 -7.00 -13.82
N GLY A 258 9.57 -6.90 -14.24
CA GLY A 258 8.54 -7.90 -13.91
C GLY A 258 8.19 -7.93 -12.42
N PHE A 259 8.31 -6.78 -11.73
CA PHE A 259 8.04 -6.67 -10.30
C PHE A 259 6.86 -5.71 -10.06
N ALA A 260 5.79 -6.22 -9.47
CA ALA A 260 4.60 -5.45 -9.13
C ALA A 260 4.66 -4.86 -7.71
N GLN A 261 4.40 -3.56 -7.59
CA GLN A 261 4.48 -2.77 -6.34
C GLN A 261 3.17 -2.78 -5.51
N HIS A 262 2.42 -3.89 -5.52
CA HIS A 262 1.02 -4.03 -5.05
C HIS A 262 0.74 -3.64 -3.58
N PHE A 263 0.69 -2.36 -3.21
CA PHE A 263 0.41 -1.94 -1.83
C PHE A 263 -1.03 -2.18 -1.41
N SER A 264 -2.00 -1.64 -2.16
CA SER A 264 -3.43 -1.78 -1.87
C SER A 264 -3.85 -3.24 -1.87
N SER A 265 -3.47 -3.99 -2.91
CA SER A 265 -3.87 -5.39 -3.06
C SER A 265 -3.34 -6.24 -1.89
N ARG A 266 -2.06 -6.13 -1.51
CA ARG A 266 -1.50 -6.89 -0.37
C ARG A 266 -2.08 -6.46 0.98
N THR A 267 -2.51 -5.21 1.09
CA THR A 267 -3.22 -4.70 2.27
C THR A 267 -4.61 -5.32 2.38
N ILE A 268 -5.34 -5.42 1.27
CA ILE A 268 -6.67 -6.06 1.18
C ILE A 268 -6.56 -7.55 1.50
N GLU A 269 -5.56 -8.26 0.97
CA GLU A 269 -5.30 -9.66 1.32
C GLU A 269 -5.09 -9.84 2.83
N GLY A 270 -4.32 -8.95 3.45
CA GLY A 270 -4.10 -8.95 4.90
C GLY A 270 -5.37 -8.68 5.70
N LEU A 271 -6.27 -7.82 5.22
CA LEU A 271 -7.55 -7.54 5.86
C LEU A 271 -8.38 -8.82 5.93
N PHE A 272 -8.59 -9.48 4.79
CA PHE A 272 -9.39 -10.70 4.69
C PHE A 272 -8.78 -11.89 5.43
N ALA A 273 -7.45 -11.99 5.44
CA ALA A 273 -6.77 -13.01 6.25
C ALA A 273 -7.12 -12.89 7.75
N GLY A 274 -7.40 -11.67 8.24
CA GLY A 274 -7.88 -11.44 9.60
C GLY A 274 -9.26 -12.03 9.91
N TYR A 275 -10.06 -12.36 8.89
CA TYR A 275 -11.35 -13.07 9.02
C TYR A 275 -11.22 -14.57 8.76
N GLY A 276 -10.00 -15.09 8.57
CA GLY A 276 -9.82 -16.46 8.08
C GLY A 276 -10.29 -16.64 6.64
N VAL A 277 -10.27 -15.58 5.82
CA VAL A 277 -10.64 -15.61 4.40
C VAL A 277 -9.41 -15.42 3.54
N VAL A 278 -9.23 -16.29 2.56
CA VAL A 278 -8.23 -16.11 1.51
C VAL A 278 -8.84 -15.19 0.45
N ALA A 279 -8.31 -13.97 0.36
CA ALA A 279 -8.57 -13.06 -0.75
C ALA A 279 -7.41 -13.11 -1.74
N ARG A 280 -7.72 -13.11 -3.04
CA ARG A 280 -6.73 -13.02 -4.11
C ARG A 280 -7.31 -12.21 -5.26
N GLU A 281 -6.45 -11.46 -5.92
CA GLU A 281 -6.74 -10.99 -7.26
C GLU A 281 -6.67 -12.17 -8.25
N ASP A 282 -7.65 -12.30 -9.15
CA ASP A 282 -7.79 -13.44 -10.07
C ASP A 282 -6.63 -13.51 -11.09
N SER A 283 -6.01 -12.37 -11.35
CA SER A 283 -4.74 -12.24 -12.04
C SER A 283 -3.92 -11.22 -11.27
N ASP A 284 -2.73 -11.56 -10.75
CA ASP A 284 -1.85 -10.56 -10.10
C ASP A 284 -1.74 -9.35 -11.04
N PHE A 285 -2.26 -8.19 -10.61
CA PHE A 285 -2.51 -7.00 -11.41
C PHE A 285 -1.33 -6.71 -12.36
N ASP A 286 -1.58 -6.76 -13.67
CA ASP A 286 -0.67 -6.28 -14.70
C ASP A 286 -0.97 -4.79 -14.98
N PRO A 287 -0.14 -3.87 -14.46
CA PRO A 287 -0.38 -2.44 -14.60
C PRO A 287 -0.29 -1.96 -16.06
N ARG A 288 0.19 -2.78 -17.01
CA ARG A 288 0.32 -2.39 -18.42
C ARG A 288 -1.03 -2.35 -19.15
N GLU A 289 -2.01 -3.11 -18.68
CA GLU A 289 -3.31 -3.28 -19.36
C GLU A 289 -4.27 -2.10 -19.17
N TRP A 290 -3.89 -1.12 -18.34
CA TRP A 290 -4.77 -0.07 -17.87
C TRP A 290 -4.27 1.35 -18.24
N PRO A 291 -5.18 2.33 -18.42
CA PRO A 291 -4.80 3.73 -18.61
C PRO A 291 -4.19 4.33 -17.34
N ASP A 292 -3.44 5.43 -17.47
CA ASP A 292 -2.69 6.05 -16.36
C ASP A 292 -3.57 6.60 -15.22
N ASP A 293 -4.89 6.68 -15.41
CA ASP A 293 -5.82 7.27 -14.46
C ASP A 293 -6.79 6.25 -13.85
N ARG A 294 -6.70 4.96 -14.20
CA ARG A 294 -7.66 3.95 -13.75
C ARG A 294 -7.04 2.57 -13.60
N VAL A 295 -7.43 1.86 -12.55
CA VAL A 295 -7.17 0.43 -12.37
C VAL A 295 -8.48 -0.25 -11.98
N VAL A 296 -8.72 -1.44 -12.53
CA VAL A 296 -9.78 -2.33 -12.05
C VAL A 296 -9.16 -3.71 -11.81
N GLU A 297 -9.35 -4.22 -10.61
CA GLU A 297 -8.86 -5.52 -10.17
C GLU A 297 -10.07 -6.44 -9.94
N GLN A 298 -9.97 -7.67 -10.44
CA GLN A 298 -10.97 -8.72 -10.18
C GLN A 298 -10.51 -9.55 -8.98
N TRP A 299 -11.35 -9.69 -7.97
CA TRP A 299 -11.01 -10.31 -6.70
C TRP A 299 -11.88 -11.50 -6.40
N THR A 300 -11.27 -12.60 -5.94
CA THR A 300 -11.95 -13.75 -5.36
C THR A 300 -11.68 -13.85 -3.86
N LEU A 301 -12.77 -13.98 -3.09
CA LEU A 301 -12.78 -14.32 -1.68
C LEU A 301 -13.14 -15.79 -1.54
N LYS A 302 -12.40 -16.51 -0.71
CA LYS A 302 -12.69 -17.89 -0.34
C LYS A 302 -12.51 -18.07 1.15
N ALA A 303 -13.51 -18.58 1.87
CA ALA A 303 -13.33 -18.94 3.27
C ALA A 303 -12.15 -19.91 3.38
N GLY A 304 -11.19 -19.58 4.24
CA GLY A 304 -10.06 -20.46 4.52
C GLY A 304 -10.54 -21.76 5.17
N PRO A 305 -9.71 -22.82 5.16
CA PRO A 305 -10.00 -24.01 5.96
C PRO A 305 -10.17 -23.57 7.43
N VAL A 306 -11.25 -24.02 8.08
CA VAL A 306 -11.43 -23.84 9.52
C VAL A 306 -10.20 -24.49 10.19
N PRO A 307 -9.45 -23.78 11.05
CA PRO A 307 -8.41 -24.41 11.84
C PRO A 307 -9.04 -25.55 12.63
N ALA A 308 -8.53 -26.77 12.44
CA ALA A 308 -8.97 -27.95 13.18
C ALA A 308 -8.66 -27.82 14.68
#